data_AF-A0A482VUC3-F1
#
_entry.id   AF-A0A482VUC3-F1
#
_cell.length_a   1.000
_cell.length_b   1.000
_cell.length_c   1.000
_cell.angle_alpha   90.00
_cell.angle_beta   90.00
_cell.angle_gamma   90.00
#
_symmetry.space_group_name_H-M   'P 1'
#
loop_
_entity.id
_entity.type
_entity.pdbx_description
1 polymer ?
#
loop_
_entity_poly.entity_id
_entity_poly.type
_entity_poly.pdbx_seq_one_letter_code
_entity_poly.pdbx_strand_id
1 'polypeptide(L)' 'RTATHTDNKIRVVEVIDNNLQVSQRQISRQTRISQSSVCRILRENKFHPYHITLVQELREGDYGRR' A
#
# COMPACT_ATOMS: atom_id res chain seq x y z
N ARG A 1 15.92 -3.45 -18.78
CA ARG A 1 14.60 -3.88 -18.27
C ARG A 1 13.90 -2.65 -17.70
N THR A 2 12.68 -2.33 -18.15
CA THR A 2 11.93 -1.15 -17.70
C THR A 2 11.50 -1.31 -16.24
N ALA A 3 11.49 -0.22 -15.46
CA ALA A 3 11.11 -0.26 -14.05
C ALA A 3 9.68 -0.79 -13.78
N THR A 4 8.81 -0.81 -14.79
CA THR A 4 7.44 -1.36 -14.71
C THR A 4 7.26 -2.70 -15.40
N HIS A 5 8.34 -3.47 -15.53
CA HIS A 5 8.27 -4.87 -15.96
C HIS A 5 7.32 -5.67 -15.04
N THR A 6 6.71 -6.73 -15.56
CA THR A 6 5.70 -7.53 -14.85
C THR A 6 6.21 -8.03 -13.50
N ASP A 7 7.46 -8.49 -13.42
CA ASP A 7 8.09 -8.95 -12.16
C ASP A 7 8.14 -7.86 -11.09
N ASN A 8 8.40 -6.61 -11.50
CA ASN A 8 8.42 -5.47 -10.60
C ASN A 8 7.01 -5.13 -10.10
N LYS A 9 5.99 -5.31 -10.95
CA LYS A 9 4.59 -5.17 -10.53
C LYS A 9 4.23 -6.20 -9.47
N ILE A 10 4.57 -7.47 -9.70
CA ILE A 10 4.32 -8.57 -8.75
C ILE A 10 4.96 -8.25 -7.39
N ARG A 11 6.24 -7.87 -7.38
CA ARG A 11 6.95 -7.53 -6.12
C ARG A 11 6.31 -6.37 -5.36
N VAL A 12 5.85 -5.33 -6.06
CA VAL A 12 5.19 -4.19 -5.44
C VAL A 12 3.83 -4.58 -4.83
N VAL A 13 3.06 -5.41 -5.55
CA VAL A 13 1.75 -5.89 -5.09
C VAL A 13 1.89 -6.82 -3.89
N GLU A 14 2.86 -7.74 -3.92
CA GLU A 14 3.14 -8.66 -2.81
C GLU A 14 3.47 -7.93 -1.50
N VAL A 15 4.25 -6.85 -1.56
CA VAL A 15 4.57 -6.04 -0.37
C VAL A 15 3.32 -5.41 0.25
N ILE A 16 2.35 -5.01 -0.57
CA ILE A 16 1.09 -4.40 -0.10
C ILE A 16 0.17 -5.47 0.48
N ASP A 17 0.09 -6.63 -0.18
CA ASP A 17 -0.75 -7.74 0.28
C ASP A 17 -0.32 -8.23 1.68
N ASN A 18 1.00 -8.24 1.94
CA ASN A 18 1.55 -8.56 3.25
C ASN A 18 1.34 -7.45 4.30
N ASN A 19 1.23 -6.19 3.90
CA ASN A 19 1.03 -5.06 4.82
C ASN A 19 0.38 -3.85 4.13
N LEU A 20 -0.92 -3.68 4.35
CA LEU A 20 -1.71 -2.57 3.78
C LEU A 20 -1.30 -1.17 4.29
N GLN A 21 -0.54 -1.07 5.39
CA GLN A 21 -0.09 0.20 5.97
C GLN A 21 1.29 0.64 5.48
N VAL A 22 1.91 -0.12 4.57
CA VAL A 22 3.26 0.16 4.08
C VAL A 22 3.28 1.42 3.20
N SER A 23 4.18 2.35 3.51
CA SER A 23 4.34 3.57 2.71
C SER A 23 5.05 3.30 1.38
N GLN A 24 4.77 4.10 0.35
CA GLN A 24 5.45 4.00 -0.96
C GLN A 24 6.98 4.10 -0.86
N ARG A 25 7.49 4.85 0.13
CA ARG A 25 8.92 4.96 0.42
C ARG A 25 9.50 3.65 0.96
N GLN A 26 8.77 2.95 1.83
CA GLN A 26 9.16 1.63 2.32
C GLN A 26 9.12 0.59 1.19
N ILE A 27 8.07 0.59 0.36
CA ILE A 27 7.97 -0.28 -0.83
C ILE A 27 9.17 -0.07 -1.75
N SER A 28 9.53 1.18 -2.04
CA SER A 28 10.69 1.53 -2.88
C SER A 28 12.00 0.96 -2.32
N ARG A 29 12.23 1.09 -1.00
CA ARG A 29 13.42 0.55 -0.33
C ARG A 29 13.48 -0.97 -0.38
N GLN A 30 12.35 -1.65 -0.15
CA GLN A 30 12.27 -3.12 -0.12
C GLN A 30 12.42 -3.72 -1.53
N THR A 31 11.75 -3.14 -2.53
CA THR A 31 11.74 -3.65 -3.91
C THR A 31 12.93 -3.17 -4.76
N ARG A 32 13.70 -2.18 -4.26
CA ARG A 32 14.77 -1.47 -4.99
C ARG A 32 14.28 -0.80 -6.28
N ILE A 33 13.00 -0.44 -6.33
CA ILE A 33 12.37 0.28 -7.44
C ILE A 33 12.27 1.75 -7.06
N SER A 34 12.46 2.66 -8.02
CA SER A 34 12.31 4.10 -7.76
C SER A 34 10.89 4.41 -7.26
N GLN A 35 10.77 5.35 -6.32
CA GLN A 35 9.46 5.74 -5.78
C GLN A 35 8.49 6.19 -6.89
N SER A 36 8.98 6.88 -7.92
CA SER A 36 8.19 7.27 -9.10
C SER A 36 7.60 6.08 -9.85
N SER A 37 8.37 5.01 -10.00
CA SER A 37 7.92 3.77 -10.66
C SER A 37 6.95 2.99 -9.76
N VAL A 38 7.20 2.93 -8.46
CA VAL A 38 6.24 2.37 -7.49
C VAL A 38 4.90 3.10 -7.60
N CYS A 39 4.89 4.44 -7.52
CA CYS A 39 3.68 5.25 -7.64
C CYS A 39 2.92 4.95 -8.95
N ARG A 40 3.63 4.85 -10.09
CA ARG A 40 3.03 4.48 -11.38
C ARG A 40 2.41 3.08 -11.35
N ILE A 41 3.13 2.08 -10.83
CA ILE A 41 2.63 0.70 -10.72
C ILE A 41 1.35 0.66 -9.88
N LEU A 42 1.31 1.38 -8.76
CA LEU A 42 0.13 1.41 -7.88
C LEU A 42 -1.08 2.03 -8.58
N ARG A 43 -0.89 3.16 -9.27
CA ARG A 43 -1.96 3.81 -10.05
C ARG A 43 -2.48 2.90 -11.17
N GLU A 44 -1.59 2.25 -11.92
CA GLU A 44 -1.98 1.32 -13.00
C GLU A 44 -2.79 0.12 -12.49
N ASN A 45 -2.48 -0.39 -11.30
CA ASN A 45 -3.18 -1.52 -10.68
C ASN A 45 -4.34 -1.09 -9.77
N LYS A 46 -4.73 0.19 -9.80
CA LYS A 46 -5.83 0.76 -8.99
C LYS A 46 -5.65 0.57 -7.47
N PHE A 47 -4.42 0.39 -7.00
CA PHE A 47 -4.11 0.42 -5.58
C PHE A 47 -4.07 1.88 -5.11
N HIS A 48 -4.82 2.15 -4.04
CA HIS A 48 -4.85 3.45 -3.39
C HIS A 48 -3.93 3.40 -2.16
N PRO A 49 -2.73 3.99 -2.22
CA PRO A 49 -1.73 3.92 -1.16
C PRO A 49 -2.04 4.90 -0.02
N TYR A 50 -3.31 5.06 0.33
CA TYR A 50 -3.72 5.82 1.49
C TYR A 50 -3.74 4.89 2.68
N HIS A 51 -3.29 5.38 3.84
CA HIS A 51 -3.48 4.70 5.11
C HIS A 51 -4.95 4.37 5.28
N ILE A 52 -5.29 3.08 5.21
CA ILE A 52 -6.64 2.63 5.51
C ILE A 52 -6.77 2.70 7.03
N THR A 53 -7.46 3.72 7.52
CA THR A 53 -7.86 3.75 8.92
C THR A 53 -9.11 2.91 9.06
N LEU A 54 -9.00 1.74 9.69
CA LEU A 54 -10.16 0.95 10.08
C LEU A 54 -10.90 1.72 11.18
N VAL A 55 -12.01 2.37 10.82
CA VAL A 55 -12.80 3.22 11.74
C VAL A 55 -13.93 2.47 12.46
N GLN A 56 -14.04 1.15 12.25
CA GLN A 56 -15.09 0.30 12.84
C GLN A 56 -14.63 -0.48 14.08
N GLU A 57 -13.53 -0.10 14.73
CA GLU A 57 -13.25 -0.64 16.06
C GLU A 57 -14.25 -0.05 17.05
N LEU A 58 -15.12 -0.90 17.60
CA LEU A 58 -15.93 -0.60 18.79
C LEU A 58 -14.97 -0.29 19.94
N ARG A 59 -14.87 0.97 20.33
CA ARG A 59 -14.08 1.39 21.48
C ARG A 59 -14.90 1.23 22.75
N GLU A 60 -14.23 0.92 23.86
CA GLU A 60 -14.85 0.98 25.19
C GLU A 60 -15.38 2.40 25.43
N GLY A 61 -16.71 2.60 25.26
CA GLY A 61 -17.36 3.91 25.34
C GLY A 61 -18.36 4.20 24.21
N ASP A 62 -18.28 3.50 23.07
CA ASP A 62 -19.18 3.75 21.93
C ASP A 62 -20.64 3.37 22.24
N TYR A 63 -20.88 2.44 23.18
CA TYR A 63 -22.22 2.01 23.60
C TYR A 63 -22.92 3.03 24.54
N GLY A 64 -22.20 4.02 25.06
CA GLY A 64 -22.65 4.88 26.17
C GLY A 64 -23.38 6.17 25.77
N ARG A 65 -23.49 6.50 24.48
CA ARG A 65 -24.22 7.70 24.04
C ARG A 65 -25.64 7.33 23.61
N ARG A 66 -26.57 7.39 24.56
CA ARG A 66 -28.01 7.48 24.30
C ARG A 66 -28.53 8.78 24.89
#